data_AF-A0A445A435-F1
#
_entry.id   AF-A0A445A435-F1
#
_cell.length_a   1.000
_cell.length_b   1.000
_cell.length_c   1.000
_cell.angle_alpha   90.00
_cell.angle_beta   90.00
_cell.angle_gamma   90.00
#
_symmetry.space_group_name_H-M   'P 1'
#
loop_
_entity.id
_entity.type
_entity.pdbx_description
1 polymer ?
#
loop_
_entity_poly.entity_id
_entity_poly.type
_entity_poly.pdbx_seq_one_letter_code
_entity_poly.pdbx_strand_id
1 'polypeptide(L)'
;MKFFSSLLTKNAFTWFSNLRLNSITTWAQLETAFHAQFYRGEMNVAITDLVALKCEDGETIDDYMFRFKNARSRCYVSLPESEVVKIAVMGLGFYIRRKLLNVHIPNLAHLAERVRQVEILRKEKEKYKNDERRLKSKPFS
;
A
#
# COMPACT_ATOMS: atom_id res chain seq x y z
N MET A 1 11.78 -11.18 29.43
CA MET A 1 10.51 -11.94 29.51
C MET A 1 9.60 -11.54 30.67
N LYS A 2 10.13 -11.18 31.86
CA LYS A 2 9.33 -10.89 33.07
C LYS A 2 8.22 -9.83 32.92
N PHE A 3 8.32 -8.91 31.97
CA PHE A 3 7.33 -7.85 31.73
C PHE A 3 6.42 -8.11 30.52
N PHE A 4 6.62 -9.20 29.78
CA PHE A 4 5.82 -9.47 28.59
C PHE A 4 4.38 -9.80 28.97
N SER A 5 4.19 -10.65 29.98
CA SER A 5 2.86 -11.05 30.47
C SER A 5 2.01 -9.87 30.94
N SER A 6 2.62 -8.84 31.53
CA SER A 6 1.91 -7.62 31.98
C SER A 6 1.45 -6.72 30.83
N LEU A 7 1.98 -6.90 29.62
CA LEU A 7 1.57 -6.16 28.43
C LEU A 7 0.45 -6.88 27.65
N LEU A 8 0.14 -8.13 28.00
CA LEU A 8 -0.88 -8.92 27.31
C LEU A 8 -2.26 -8.66 27.89
N THR A 9 -3.27 -8.60 27.03
CA THR A 9 -4.67 -8.50 27.44
C THR A 9 -5.51 -9.59 26.79
N LYS A 10 -6.60 -10.00 27.47
CA LYS A 10 -7.61 -10.94 26.94
C LYS A 10 -6.96 -12.23 26.39
N ASN A 11 -7.26 -12.56 25.12
CA ASN A 11 -6.85 -13.79 24.45
C ASN A 11 -5.32 -13.97 24.40
N ALA A 12 -4.56 -12.88 24.31
CA ALA A 12 -3.11 -12.93 24.31
C ALA A 12 -2.55 -13.40 25.65
N PHE A 13 -3.15 -12.93 26.75
CA PHE A 13 -2.77 -13.35 28.11
C PHE A 13 -3.16 -14.81 28.37
N THR A 14 -4.37 -15.22 27.97
CA THR A 14 -4.84 -16.61 28.09
C THR A 14 -3.93 -17.57 27.34
N TRP A 15 -3.55 -17.25 26.10
CA TRP A 15 -2.59 -18.04 25.34
C TRP A 15 -1.24 -18.18 26.05
N PHE A 16 -0.67 -17.06 26.50
CA PHE A 16 0.64 -17.07 27.16
C PHE A 16 0.63 -17.90 28.45
N SER A 17 -0.47 -17.82 29.22
CA SER A 17 -0.64 -18.57 30.46
C SER A 17 -0.83 -20.08 30.25
N ASN A 18 -1.29 -20.48 29.06
CA ASN A 18 -1.49 -21.89 28.68
C ASN A 18 -0.25 -22.52 28.03
N LEU A 19 0.84 -21.78 27.84
CA LEU A 19 2.09 -22.33 27.34
C LEU A 19 2.66 -23.36 28.31
N ARG A 20 3.17 -24.48 27.79
CA ARG A 20 3.81 -25.51 28.63
C ARG A 20 5.03 -24.92 29.35
N LEU A 21 5.22 -25.28 30.62
CA LEU A 21 6.43 -24.93 31.36
C LEU A 21 7.68 -25.36 30.56
N ASN A 22 8.68 -24.49 30.51
CA ASN A 22 9.93 -24.65 29.75
C ASN A 22 9.80 -24.76 28.23
N SER A 23 8.61 -24.54 27.65
CA SER A 23 8.45 -24.53 26.18
C SER A 23 9.08 -23.32 25.50
N ILE A 24 9.19 -22.19 26.22
CA ILE A 24 9.80 -20.96 25.74
C ILE A 24 10.81 -20.48 26.78
N THR A 25 12.09 -20.59 26.46
CA THR A 25 13.20 -20.24 27.38
C THR A 25 13.93 -18.98 26.96
N THR A 26 13.70 -18.51 25.73
CA THR A 26 14.33 -17.30 25.16
C THR A 26 13.30 -16.31 24.65
N TRP A 27 13.68 -15.03 24.58
CA TRP A 27 12.84 -14.00 23.97
C TRP A 27 12.53 -14.29 22.49
N ALA A 28 13.52 -14.75 21.72
CA ALA A 28 13.32 -15.05 20.29
C ALA A 28 12.27 -16.14 20.04
N GLN A 29 12.21 -17.17 20.89
CA GLN A 29 11.18 -18.19 20.84
C GLN A 29 9.79 -17.61 21.20
N LEU A 30 9.73 -16.74 22.20
CA LEU A 30 8.49 -16.07 22.60
C LEU A 30 7.94 -15.19 21.48
N GLU A 31 8.79 -14.37 20.90
CA GLU A 31 8.48 -13.49 19.78
C GLU A 31 7.99 -14.30 18.57
N THR A 32 8.70 -15.37 18.23
CA THR A 32 8.32 -16.27 17.12
C THR A 32 6.96 -16.94 17.36
N ALA A 33 6.70 -17.44 18.57
CA ALA A 33 5.45 -18.10 18.91
C ALA A 33 4.27 -17.11 18.97
N PHE A 34 4.50 -15.90 19.50
CA PHE A 34 3.51 -14.84 19.56
C PHE A 34 3.13 -14.36 18.15
N HIS A 35 4.12 -14.14 17.28
CA HIS A 35 3.89 -13.82 15.87
C HIS A 35 3.15 -14.96 15.14
N ALA A 36 3.52 -16.21 15.40
CA ALA A 36 2.82 -17.35 14.80
C ALA A 36 1.36 -17.45 15.23
N GLN A 37 1.05 -17.13 16.49
CA GLN A 37 -0.30 -17.25 17.05
C GLN A 37 -1.22 -16.08 16.68
N PHE A 38 -0.72 -14.84 16.78
CA PHE A 38 -1.55 -13.63 16.67
C PHE A 38 -1.31 -12.85 15.38
N TYR A 39 -0.09 -12.88 14.85
CA TYR A 39 0.26 -12.08 13.69
C TYR A 39 -0.04 -12.81 12.37
N ARG A 40 0.15 -14.14 12.30
CA ARG A 40 -0.17 -14.93 11.09
C ARG A 40 -1.64 -14.85 10.66
N GLY A 41 -2.58 -14.66 11.58
CA GLY A 41 -4.01 -14.54 11.26
C GLY A 41 -4.43 -13.17 10.70
N GLU A 42 -3.62 -12.13 10.93
CA GLU A 42 -3.85 -10.77 10.39
C GLU A 42 -3.19 -10.59 9.00
N MET A 43 -2.14 -11.38 8.73
CA MET A 43 -1.36 -11.37 7.49
C MET A 43 -1.96 -12.27 6.40
N ASN A 44 -3.18 -11.96 5.96
CA ASN A 44 -3.89 -12.77 4.96
C ASN A 44 -3.67 -12.29 3.52
N VAL A 45 -2.78 -11.33 3.28
CA VAL A 45 -2.55 -10.76 1.94
C VAL A 45 -1.37 -11.47 1.27
N ALA A 46 -1.65 -12.25 0.23
CA ALA A 46 -0.63 -12.83 -0.62
C ALA A 46 -0.06 -11.77 -1.58
N ILE A 47 1.12 -12.04 -2.16
CA ILE A 47 1.69 -11.17 -3.21
C ILE A 47 0.73 -11.02 -4.39
N THR A 48 0.01 -12.09 -4.73
CA THR A 48 -0.99 -12.10 -5.80
C THR A 48 -2.09 -11.06 -5.56
N ASP A 49 -2.50 -10.85 -4.31
CA ASP A 49 -3.50 -9.85 -3.94
C ASP A 49 -2.95 -8.43 -4.14
N LEU A 50 -1.67 -8.20 -3.79
CA LEU A 50 -1.00 -6.92 -4.06
C LEU A 50 -0.92 -6.62 -5.57
N VAL A 51 -0.61 -7.63 -6.38
CA VAL A 51 -0.52 -7.49 -7.85
C VAL A 51 -1.90 -7.27 -8.48
N ALA A 52 -2.93 -7.91 -7.92
CA ALA A 52 -4.31 -7.76 -8.35
C ALA A 52 -4.91 -6.40 -7.96
N LEU A 53 -4.36 -5.72 -6.95
CA LEU A 53 -4.87 -4.43 -6.47
C LEU A 53 -4.68 -3.33 -7.54
N LYS A 54 -5.81 -2.91 -8.14
CA LYS A 54 -5.86 -1.84 -9.15
C LYS A 54 -6.46 -0.57 -8.57
N CYS A 55 -6.02 0.56 -9.13
CA CYS A 55 -6.70 1.85 -8.95
C CYS A 55 -8.07 1.75 -9.62
N GLU A 56 -9.11 2.06 -8.87
CA GLU A 56 -10.50 1.95 -9.30
C GLU A 56 -10.91 3.20 -10.11
N ASP A 57 -11.93 3.06 -10.95
CA ASP A 57 -12.42 4.18 -11.76
C ASP A 57 -13.04 5.26 -10.86
N GLY A 58 -12.53 6.49 -10.98
CA GLY A 58 -12.97 7.62 -10.15
C GLY A 58 -12.31 7.67 -8.76
N GLU A 59 -11.49 6.69 -8.41
CA GLU A 59 -10.71 6.70 -7.18
C GLU A 59 -9.61 7.77 -7.21
N THR A 60 -9.35 8.42 -6.08
CA THR A 60 -8.20 9.30 -5.94
C THR A 60 -6.91 8.52 -5.76
N ILE A 61 -5.79 9.10 -6.17
CA ILE A 61 -4.49 8.45 -6.02
C ILE A 61 -4.09 8.28 -4.57
N ASP A 62 -4.45 9.21 -3.69
CA ASP A 62 -4.15 9.08 -2.26
C ASP A 62 -4.95 7.92 -1.64
N ASP A 63 -6.20 7.71 -2.04
CA ASP A 63 -7.00 6.55 -1.61
C ASP A 63 -6.41 5.23 -2.11
N TYR A 64 -6.01 5.18 -3.39
CA TYR A 64 -5.34 4.02 -3.97
C TYR A 64 -4.04 3.69 -3.20
N MET A 65 -3.20 4.71 -2.97
CA MET A 65 -1.93 4.54 -2.26
C MET A 65 -2.15 4.12 -0.80
N PHE A 66 -3.22 4.59 -0.16
CA PHE A 66 -3.61 4.17 1.18
C PHE A 66 -4.01 2.69 1.20
N ARG A 67 -4.90 2.25 0.31
CA ARG A 67 -5.29 0.83 0.18
C ARG A 67 -4.09 -0.06 -0.11
N PHE A 68 -3.23 0.36 -1.03
CA PHE A 68 -2.02 -0.40 -1.37
C PHE A 68 -1.08 -0.54 -0.18
N LYS A 69 -0.80 0.54 0.56
CA LYS A 69 0.04 0.50 1.78
C LYS A 69 -0.57 -0.39 2.86
N ASN A 70 -1.88 -0.34 3.05
CA ASN A 70 -2.59 -1.18 4.00
C ASN A 70 -2.58 -2.67 3.61
N ALA A 71 -2.69 -2.97 2.31
CA ALA A 71 -2.53 -4.34 1.82
C ALA A 71 -1.07 -4.81 2.00
N ARG A 72 -0.10 -3.93 1.70
CA ARG A 72 1.34 -4.22 1.84
C ARG A 72 1.74 -4.53 3.29
N SER A 73 1.23 -3.78 4.27
CA SER A 73 1.52 -4.01 5.68
C SER A 73 1.02 -5.37 6.19
N ARG A 74 0.01 -5.95 5.54
CA ARG A 74 -0.56 -7.25 5.84
C ARG A 74 0.02 -8.39 4.98
N CYS A 75 0.99 -8.07 4.11
CA CYS A 75 1.64 -9.07 3.28
C CYS A 75 2.85 -9.67 4.01
N TYR A 76 2.84 -10.99 4.18
CA TYR A 76 3.89 -11.71 4.92
C TYR A 76 5.21 -11.83 4.17
N VAL A 77 5.22 -11.61 2.86
CA VAL A 77 6.45 -11.72 2.09
C VAL A 77 7.23 -10.41 2.17
N SER A 78 8.48 -10.51 2.65
CA SER A 78 9.43 -9.39 2.53
C SER A 78 9.78 -9.17 1.06
N LEU A 79 9.64 -7.94 0.60
CA LEU A 79 9.91 -7.52 -0.78
C LEU A 79 10.79 -6.29 -0.70
N PRO A 80 11.81 -6.16 -1.56
CA PRO A 80 12.57 -4.94 -1.65
C PRO A 80 11.66 -3.80 -2.14
N GLU A 81 11.96 -2.57 -1.71
CA GLU A 81 11.15 -1.38 -2.03
C GLU A 81 10.93 -1.22 -3.55
N SER A 82 11.92 -1.58 -4.37
CA SER A 82 11.83 -1.54 -5.83
C SER A 82 10.71 -2.44 -6.39
N GLU A 83 10.51 -3.64 -5.84
CA GLU A 83 9.43 -4.54 -6.25
C GLU A 83 8.08 -4.04 -5.74
N VAL A 84 8.02 -3.49 -4.53
CA VAL A 84 6.80 -2.88 -3.99
C VAL A 84 6.34 -1.71 -4.88
N VAL A 85 7.27 -0.85 -5.30
CA VAL A 85 6.99 0.25 -6.24
C VAL A 85 6.53 -0.27 -7.59
N LYS A 86 7.18 -1.30 -8.15
CA LYS A 86 6.75 -1.90 -9.43
C LYS A 86 5.32 -2.42 -9.36
N ILE A 87 4.96 -3.14 -8.29
CA ILE A 87 3.61 -3.67 -8.09
C ILE A 87 2.59 -2.53 -7.97
N ALA A 88 2.89 -1.48 -7.19
CA ALA A 88 2.04 -0.29 -7.11
C ALA A 88 1.86 0.37 -8.49
N VAL A 89 2.93 0.53 -9.27
CA VAL A 89 2.84 1.08 -10.63
C VAL A 89 1.98 0.20 -11.53
N MET A 90 2.05 -1.12 -11.42
CA MET A 90 1.21 -2.05 -12.18
C MET A 90 -0.29 -1.91 -11.87
N GLY A 91 -0.64 -1.40 -10.68
CA GLY A 91 -2.02 -1.11 -10.28
C GLY A 91 -2.59 0.19 -10.86
N LEU A 92 -1.74 1.09 -11.36
CA LEU A 92 -2.17 2.38 -11.91
C LEU A 92 -2.74 2.26 -13.33
N GLY A 93 -3.60 3.21 -13.69
CA GLY A 93 -4.16 3.33 -15.03
C GLY A 93 -3.10 3.52 -16.12
N PHE A 94 -3.39 3.07 -17.34
CA PHE A 94 -2.46 3.08 -18.48
C PHE A 94 -1.80 4.44 -18.74
N TYR A 95 -2.59 5.52 -18.68
CA TYR A 95 -2.07 6.88 -18.91
C TYR A 95 -0.96 7.24 -17.91
N ILE A 96 -1.18 6.98 -16.62
CA ILE A 96 -0.22 7.30 -15.55
C ILE A 96 1.01 6.41 -15.70
N ARG A 97 0.84 5.10 -15.88
CA ARG A 97 1.96 4.17 -16.11
C ARG A 97 2.86 4.61 -17.25
N ARG A 98 2.27 5.07 -18.36
CA ARG A 98 3.02 5.59 -19.51
C ARG A 98 3.82 6.85 -19.18
N LYS A 99 3.30 7.72 -18.30
CA LYS A 99 4.01 8.93 -17.83
C LYS A 99 5.13 8.65 -16.84
N LEU A 100 5.07 7.50 -16.17
CA LEU A 100 6.11 7.04 -15.25
C LEU A 100 7.21 6.20 -15.93
N LEU A 101 7.06 5.88 -17.22
CA LEU A 101 8.11 5.19 -17.97
C LEU A 101 9.42 6.00 -17.91
N ASN A 102 10.51 5.31 -17.60
CA ASN A 102 11.86 5.88 -17.45
C ASN A 102 12.03 6.90 -16.31
N VAL A 103 11.05 7.05 -15.42
CA VAL A 103 11.20 7.86 -14.21
C VAL A 103 11.78 6.99 -13.11
N HIS A 104 12.86 7.45 -12.48
CA HIS A 104 13.39 6.78 -11.29
C HIS A 104 12.47 7.06 -10.10
N ILE A 105 11.91 6.00 -9.52
CA ILE A 105 10.99 6.07 -8.38
C ILE A 105 11.53 5.16 -7.27
N PRO A 106 12.26 5.72 -6.29
CA PRO A 106 12.95 4.91 -5.28
C PRO A 106 12.02 4.35 -4.20
N ASN A 107 10.85 4.95 -3.99
CA ASN A 107 9.91 4.56 -2.93
C ASN A 107 8.47 5.01 -3.23
N LEU A 108 7.53 4.50 -2.42
CA LEU A 108 6.10 4.82 -2.55
C LEU A 108 5.77 6.31 -2.35
N ALA A 109 6.56 7.05 -1.57
CA ALA A 109 6.36 8.49 -1.40
C ALA A 109 6.66 9.26 -2.69
N HIS A 110 7.78 8.94 -3.34
CA HIS A 110 8.11 9.48 -4.67
C HIS A 110 7.08 9.09 -5.71
N LEU A 111 6.55 7.85 -5.66
CA LEU A 111 5.49 7.42 -6.56
C LEU A 111 4.26 8.32 -6.42
N ALA A 112 3.74 8.49 -5.20
CA ALA A 112 2.56 9.30 -4.95
C ALA A 112 2.75 10.74 -5.47
N GLU A 113 3.88 11.36 -5.17
CA GLU A 113 4.19 12.72 -5.62
C GLU A 113 4.23 12.82 -7.15
N ARG A 114 4.91 11.89 -7.84
CA ARG A 114 4.96 11.87 -9.30
C ARG A 114 3.59 11.68 -9.93
N VAL A 115 2.75 10.83 -9.35
CA VAL A 115 1.40 10.62 -9.86
C VAL A 115 0.54 11.87 -9.69
N ARG A 116 0.58 12.55 -8.53
CA ARG A 116 -0.14 13.82 -8.34
C ARG A 116 0.25 14.87 -9.36
N GLN A 117 1.55 15.01 -9.64
CA GLN A 117 2.07 15.93 -10.66
C GLN A 117 1.49 15.60 -12.05
N VAL A 118 1.45 14.32 -12.41
CA VAL A 118 0.86 13.87 -13.68
C VAL A 118 -0.63 14.21 -13.78
N GLU A 119 -1.38 14.09 -12.68
CA GLU A 119 -2.81 14.43 -12.65
C GLU A 119 -3.07 15.94 -12.77
N ILE A 120 -2.27 16.78 -12.10
CA ILE A 120 -2.35 18.24 -12.22
C ILE A 120 -2.15 18.65 -13.68
N LEU A 121 -1.07 18.17 -14.31
CA LEU A 121 -0.78 18.45 -15.71
C LEU A 121 -1.87 17.94 -16.66
N ARG A 122 -2.56 16.85 -16.30
CA ARG A 122 -3.69 16.33 -17.07
C ARG A 122 -4.88 17.30 -17.00
N LYS A 123 -5.25 17.73 -15.79
CA LYS A 123 -6.36 18.68 -15.55
C LYS A 123 -6.13 20.02 -16.24
N GLU A 124 -4.89 20.55 -16.18
CA GLU A 124 -4.52 21.78 -16.88
C GLU A 124 -4.71 21.63 -18.40
N LYS A 125 -4.19 20.55 -19.00
CA LYS A 125 -4.35 20.28 -20.44
C LYS A 125 -5.81 20.13 -20.87
N GLU A 126 -6.65 19.52 -20.04
CA GLU A 126 -8.09 19.41 -20.28
C GLU A 126 -8.76 20.79 -20.23
N LYS A 127 -8.40 21.63 -19.27
CA LYS A 127 -8.89 23.01 -19.16
C LYS A 127 -8.53 23.84 -20.40
N TYR A 128 -7.27 23.83 -20.82
CA TYR A 128 -6.83 24.55 -22.03
C TYR A 128 -7.60 24.10 -23.28
N LYS A 129 -7.79 22.80 -23.47
CA LYS A 129 -8.58 22.28 -24.61
C LYS A 129 -10.04 22.70 -24.56
N ASN A 130 -10.65 22.73 -23.38
CA ASN A 130 -12.03 23.17 -23.21
C ASN A 130 -12.19 24.67 -23.50
N ASP A 131 -11.23 25.48 -23.06
CA ASP A 131 -11.22 26.92 -23.33
C ASP A 131 -11.04 27.23 -24.82
N GLU A 132 -10.14 26.52 -25.52
CA GLU A 132 -10.01 26.62 -26.97
C GLU A 132 -11.29 26.25 -27.72
N ARG A 133 -11.97 25.16 -27.31
CA ARG A 133 -13.25 24.75 -27.92
C ARG A 133 -14.32 25.82 -27.74
N ARG A 134 -14.41 26.42 -26.55
CA ARG A 134 -15.35 27.52 -26.25
C ARG A 134 -15.07 28.77 -27.07
N LEU A 135 -13.81 29.09 -27.32
CA LEU A 135 -13.41 30.22 -28.17
C LEU A 135 -13.79 29.98 -29.63
N LYS A 136 -13.61 28.76 -30.13
CA LYS A 136 -13.95 28.37 -31.52
C LYS A 136 -15.46 28.23 -31.76
N SER A 137 -16.26 27.99 -30.73
CA SER A 137 -17.71 27.82 -30.84
C SER A 137 -18.51 29.12 -30.72
N LYS A 138 -17.87 30.28 -30.50
CA LYS A 138 -18.57 31.57 -30.48
C LYS A 138 -18.93 31.97 -31.93
N PRO A 139 -20.21 32.25 -32.23
CA PRO A 139 -20.59 32.79 -33.53
C PRO A 139 -19.96 34.17 -33.70
N PHE A 140 -19.44 34.46 -34.89
CA PHE A 140 -19.12 35.84 -35.27
C PHE A 140 -20.44 36.59 -35.39
N SER A 141 -20.72 37.46 -34.42
CA SER A 141 -21.81 38.43 -34.50
C SER A 141 -21.26 39.78 -34.96
#